data_AF-A0A7C1CS34-F1
#
_entry.id   AF-A0A7C1CS34-F1
#
_cell.length_a   1.000
_cell.length_b   1.000
_cell.length_c   1.000
_cell.angle_alpha   90.00
_cell.angle_beta   90.00
_cell.angle_gamma   90.00
#
_symmetry.space_group_name_H-M   'P 1'
#
loop_
_entity.id
_entity.type
_entity.pdbx_description
1 polymer ?
#
loop_
_entity_poly.entity_id
_entity_poly.type
_entity_poly.pdbx_seq_one_letter_code
_entity_poly.pdbx_strand_id
1 'polypeptide(L)'
;MLAFPMFAQEKPTVSEESNVVKVNILSLLVGTGSFFYEHKLTDNLSGQMGVGYLNYKIGDSKFSGLILTPEVRFYPKSNAIDGYYLAPYFRYQNFKLENTETNNKGTYGNY
;
A
#
# COMPACT_ATOMS: atom_id res chain seq x y z
N MET A 1 44.99 27.28 -0.15
CA MET A 1 43.55 27.49 -0.37
C MET A 1 43.06 26.31 -1.20
N LEU A 2 42.41 25.32 -0.58
CA LEU A 2 41.95 24.09 -1.24
C LEU A 2 40.47 24.28 -1.60
N ALA A 3 40.17 24.35 -2.89
CA ALA A 3 38.79 24.41 -3.39
C ALA A 3 38.24 22.98 -3.53
N PHE A 4 37.18 22.66 -2.79
CA PHE A 4 36.42 21.43 -3.00
C PHE A 4 35.51 21.62 -4.21
N PRO A 5 35.45 20.65 -5.16
CA PRO A 5 34.45 20.70 -6.21
C PRO A 5 33.07 20.52 -5.57
N MET A 6 32.27 21.57 -5.65
CA MET A 6 30.86 21.53 -5.31
C MET A 6 30.19 20.62 -6.33
N PHE A 7 29.86 19.39 -5.91
CA PHE A 7 28.98 18.54 -6.70
C PHE A 7 27.64 19.26 -6.83
N ALA A 8 27.34 19.78 -8.02
CA ALA A 8 26.03 20.26 -8.37
C ALA A 8 25.08 19.05 -8.31
N GLN A 9 24.29 18.95 -7.24
CA GLN A 9 23.17 18.01 -7.20
C GLN A 9 22.22 18.40 -8.33
N GLU A 10 22.10 17.51 -9.32
CA GLU A 10 21.03 17.54 -10.30
C GLU A 10 19.71 17.57 -9.51
N LYS A 11 18.94 18.65 -9.67
CA LYS A 11 17.60 18.72 -9.05
C LYS A 11 16.81 17.57 -9.63
N PRO A 12 16.31 16.62 -8.82
CA PRO A 12 15.44 15.58 -9.35
C PRO A 12 14.27 16.31 -10.01
N THR A 13 14.07 16.03 -11.28
CA THR A 13 12.90 16.50 -12.01
C THR A 13 11.72 15.87 -11.27
N VAL A 14 11.03 16.67 -10.46
CA VAL A 14 9.83 16.23 -9.75
C VAL A 14 8.86 15.80 -10.85
N SER A 15 8.72 14.49 -11.01
CA SER A 15 7.68 13.93 -11.85
C SER A 15 6.37 14.48 -11.29
N GLU A 16 5.67 15.32 -12.04
CA GLU A 16 4.34 15.80 -11.68
C GLU A 16 3.32 14.66 -11.89
N GLU A 17 3.66 13.47 -11.40
CA GLU A 17 2.77 12.32 -11.42
C GLU A 17 1.58 12.66 -10.53
N SER A 18 0.42 12.77 -11.16
CA SER A 18 -0.84 13.00 -10.44
C SER A 18 -1.42 11.71 -9.88
N ASN A 19 -1.01 10.55 -10.44
CA ASN A 19 -1.57 9.25 -10.12
C ASN A 19 -0.48 8.17 -10.20
N VAL A 20 -0.35 7.37 -9.15
CA VAL A 20 0.60 6.25 -9.10
C VAL A 20 -0.12 4.98 -8.70
N VAL A 21 0.14 3.93 -9.46
CA VAL A 21 -0.30 2.58 -9.15
C VAL A 21 0.88 1.79 -8.61
N LYS A 22 0.72 1.22 -7.42
CA LYS A 22 1.74 0.42 -6.75
C LYS A 22 1.24 -0.99 -6.55
N VAL A 23 2.09 -1.96 -6.84
CA VAL A 23 1.82 -3.38 -6.63
C VAL A 23 2.88 -3.95 -5.71
N ASN A 24 2.45 -4.71 -4.70
CA ASN A 24 3.36 -5.33 -3.75
C ASN A 24 3.60 -6.78 -4.19
N ILE A 25 4.71 -7.01 -4.89
CA ILE A 25 5.05 -8.34 -5.41
C ILE A 25 5.41 -9.29 -4.27
N LEU A 26 6.04 -8.77 -3.21
CA LEU A 26 6.39 -9.55 -2.02
C LEU A 26 5.16 -10.12 -1.32
N SER A 27 4.01 -9.44 -1.38
CA SER A 27 2.81 -9.94 -0.75
C SER A 27 2.30 -11.21 -1.45
N LEU A 28 2.62 -11.41 -2.74
CA LEU A 28 2.27 -12.63 -3.47
C LEU A 28 2.96 -13.87 -2.89
N LEU A 29 4.17 -13.73 -2.34
CA LEU A 29 4.89 -14.84 -1.70
C LEU A 29 4.18 -15.35 -0.44
N VAL A 30 3.46 -14.46 0.25
CA VAL A 30 2.61 -14.80 1.41
C VAL A 30 1.13 -14.99 1.02
N GLY A 31 0.84 -15.22 -0.26
CA GLY A 31 -0.50 -15.50 -0.77
C GLY A 31 -1.46 -14.30 -0.77
N THR A 32 -0.94 -13.08 -0.69
CA THR A 32 -1.74 -11.84 -0.68
C THR A 32 -1.44 -11.02 -1.94
N GLY A 33 -2.39 -10.86 -2.84
CA GLY A 33 -2.27 -9.84 -3.89
C GLY A 33 -2.62 -8.48 -3.29
N SER A 34 -1.75 -7.46 -3.41
CA SER A 34 -2.09 -6.11 -2.96
C SER A 34 -1.74 -5.05 -3.98
N PHE A 35 -2.71 -4.17 -4.22
CA PHE A 35 -2.70 -3.09 -5.18
C PHE A 35 -3.04 -1.79 -4.46
N PHE A 36 -2.30 -0.73 -4.76
CA PHE A 36 -2.49 0.57 -4.15
C PHE A 36 -2.59 1.61 -5.25
N TYR A 37 -3.65 2.40 -5.19
CA TYR A 37 -3.81 3.57 -6.02
C TYR A 37 -3.54 4.82 -5.18
N GLU A 38 -2.59 5.65 -5.60
CA GLU A 38 -2.27 6.91 -4.95
C GLU A 38 -2.56 8.07 -5.91
N HIS A 39 -3.27 9.07 -5.43
CA HIS A 39 -3.60 10.28 -6.16
C HIS A 39 -3.08 11.51 -5.44
N LYS A 40 -2.39 12.39 -6.16
CA LYS A 40 -1.94 13.69 -5.67
C LYS A 40 -3.14 14.60 -5.46
N LEU A 41 -3.35 15.06 -4.23
CA LEU A 41 -4.41 16.03 -3.90
C LEU A 41 -3.86 17.45 -3.95
N THR A 42 -2.65 17.64 -3.43
CA THR A 42 -1.90 18.90 -3.42
C THR A 42 -0.41 18.58 -3.52
N ASP A 43 0.45 19.60 -3.63
CA ASP A 43 1.91 19.39 -3.64
C ASP A 43 2.45 18.73 -2.36
N ASN A 44 1.74 18.87 -1.25
CA ASN A 44 2.13 18.32 0.06
C ASN A 44 1.21 17.20 0.58
N LEU A 45 0.20 16.77 -0.18
CA LEU A 45 -0.77 15.77 0.24
C LEU A 45 -1.11 14.82 -0.90
N SER A 46 -1.14 13.52 -0.61
CA SER A 46 -1.75 12.53 -1.48
C SER A 46 -2.70 11.63 -0.70
N GLY A 47 -3.70 11.11 -1.39
CA GLY A 47 -4.59 10.07 -0.89
C GLY A 47 -4.21 8.75 -1.52
N GLN A 48 -4.14 7.68 -0.73
CA GLN A 48 -3.93 6.33 -1.23
C GLN A 48 -5.07 5.40 -0.80
N MET A 49 -5.47 4.54 -1.72
CA MET A 49 -6.39 3.44 -1.44
C MET A 49 -5.74 2.12 -1.82
N GLY A 50 -5.46 1.31 -0.81
CA GLY A 50 -5.00 -0.06 -0.94
C GLY A 50 -6.15 -1.04 -0.98
N VAL A 51 -6.12 -1.98 -1.94
CA VAL A 51 -6.96 -3.17 -1.98
C VAL A 51 -6.07 -4.40 -1.97
N GLY A 52 -6.36 -5.31 -1.06
CA GLY A 52 -5.65 -6.57 -0.90
C GLY A 52 -6.61 -7.74 -0.92
N TYR A 53 -6.20 -8.83 -1.54
CA TYR A 53 -6.91 -10.11 -1.47
C TYR A 53 -5.95 -11.18 -0.98
N LEU A 54 -6.28 -11.76 0.18
CA LEU A 54 -5.61 -12.93 0.71
C LEU A 54 -6.29 -14.17 0.14
N ASN A 55 -5.49 -15.08 -0.41
CA ASN A 55 -5.92 -16.41 -0.78
C ASN A 55 -4.83 -17.39 -0.41
N TYR A 56 -5.01 -18.09 0.70
CA TYR A 56 -4.04 -19.04 1.21
C TYR A 56 -4.74 -20.36 1.54
N LYS A 57 -4.13 -21.47 1.10
CA LYS A 57 -4.64 -22.82 1.32
C LYS A 57 -3.64 -23.57 2.20
N ILE A 58 -4.09 -24.05 3.36
CA ILE A 58 -3.31 -24.91 4.25
C ILE A 58 -4.12 -26.20 4.43
N GLY A 59 -3.63 -27.32 3.90
CA GLY A 59 -4.38 -28.58 3.89
C GLY A 59 -5.73 -28.42 3.19
N ASP A 60 -6.81 -28.81 3.87
CA ASP A 60 -8.20 -28.73 3.38
C ASP A 60 -8.95 -27.45 3.80
N SER A 61 -8.27 -26.56 4.52
CA SER A 61 -8.83 -25.27 4.95
C SER A 61 -8.38 -24.15 3.99
N LYS A 62 -9.36 -23.39 3.47
CA LYS A 62 -9.13 -22.24 2.61
C LYS A 62 -9.36 -20.95 3.39
N PHE A 63 -8.31 -20.15 3.48
CA PHE A 63 -8.36 -18.80 4.03
C PHE A 63 -8.46 -17.82 2.88
N SER A 64 -9.54 -17.06 2.86
CA SER A 64 -9.68 -15.96 1.93
C SER A 64 -10.09 -14.69 2.65
N GLY A 65 -9.66 -13.54 2.16
CA GLY A 65 -10.06 -12.29 2.79
C GLY A 65 -9.81 -11.09 1.91
N LEU A 66 -10.61 -10.06 2.16
CA LEU A 66 -10.44 -8.75 1.54
C LEU A 66 -9.87 -7.79 2.56
N ILE A 67 -8.89 -7.01 2.12
CA ILE A 67 -8.20 -5.99 2.88
C ILE A 67 -8.39 -4.68 2.16
N LEU A 68 -8.91 -3.67 2.84
CA LEU A 68 -9.02 -2.31 2.35
C LEU A 68 -8.16 -1.42 3.24
N THR A 69 -7.32 -0.58 2.64
CA THR A 69 -6.39 0.28 3.36
C THR A 69 -6.45 1.71 2.82
N PRO A 70 -7.41 2.53 3.27
CA PRO A 70 -7.34 3.97 3.05
C PRO A 70 -6.15 4.57 3.83
N GLU A 71 -5.38 5.42 3.16
CA GLU A 71 -4.20 6.07 3.69
C GLU A 71 -4.12 7.51 3.19
N VAL A 72 -3.71 8.43 4.05
CA VAL A 72 -3.45 9.83 3.69
C VAL A 72 -1.98 10.07 3.90
N ARG A 73 -1.29 10.66 2.92
CA ARG A 73 0.16 10.89 2.98
C ARG A 73 0.44 12.38 2.95
N PHE A 74 1.12 12.87 3.98
CA PHE A 74 1.58 14.25 4.08
C PHE A 74 3.07 14.34 3.79
N TYR A 75 3.45 15.22 2.87
CA TYR A 75 4.82 15.41 2.39
C TYR A 75 5.33 16.79 2.87
N PRO A 76 6.14 16.84 3.94
CA PRO A 76 6.57 18.12 4.54
C PRO A 76 7.36 19.04 3.60
N LYS A 77 7.98 18.47 2.56
CA LYS A 77 8.76 19.21 1.55
C LYS A 77 7.96 19.56 0.29
N SER A 78 6.64 19.39 0.30
CA SER A 78 5.75 19.63 -0.85
C SER A 78 6.23 18.89 -2.12
N ASN A 79 6.71 17.66 -1.94
CA ASN A 79 7.07 16.76 -3.03
C ASN A 79 6.20 15.50 -2.93
N ALA A 80 4.89 15.67 -3.14
CA ALA A 80 3.95 14.57 -3.11
C ALA A 80 4.37 13.44 -4.06
N ILE A 81 4.04 12.20 -3.68
CA ILE A 81 4.33 10.94 -4.36
C ILE A 81 5.80 10.48 -4.28
N ASP A 82 6.76 11.38 -4.52
CA ASP A 82 8.19 11.03 -4.61
C ASP A 82 9.01 11.40 -3.36
N GLY A 83 8.45 12.21 -2.46
CA GLY A 83 9.12 12.68 -1.26
C GLY A 83 8.93 11.79 -0.03
N TYR A 84 9.69 12.11 1.03
CA TYR A 84 9.41 11.57 2.36
C TYR A 84 8.04 12.02 2.85
N TYR A 85 7.30 11.10 3.45
CA TYR A 85 5.95 11.35 3.92
C TYR A 85 5.68 10.79 5.31
N LEU A 86 4.68 11.37 5.97
CA LEU A 86 4.00 10.82 7.13
C LEU A 86 2.63 10.32 6.67
N ALA A 87 2.31 9.07 6.99
CA ALA A 87 1.09 8.42 6.49
C ALA A 87 0.25 7.80 7.61
N PRO A 88 -0.74 8.51 8.16
CA PRO A 88 -1.83 7.85 8.86
C PRO A 88 -2.61 6.95 7.89
N TYR A 89 -2.85 5.72 8.31
CA TYR A 89 -3.65 4.76 7.55
C TYR A 89 -4.65 4.07 8.46
N PHE A 90 -5.76 3.66 7.86
CA PHE A 90 -6.72 2.75 8.46
C PHE A 90 -6.74 1.48 7.63
N ARG A 91 -6.89 0.32 8.28
CA ARG A 91 -6.93 -0.98 7.60
C ARG A 91 -8.14 -1.76 8.06
N TYR A 92 -9.06 -1.98 7.15
CA TYR A 92 -10.18 -2.89 7.34
C TYR A 92 -9.86 -4.24 6.69
N GLN A 93 -10.04 -5.32 7.45
CA GLN A 93 -9.77 -6.67 6.96
C GLN A 93 -10.91 -7.60 7.36
N ASN A 94 -11.47 -8.29 6.37
CA ASN A 94 -12.50 -9.31 6.58
C ASN A 94 -11.99 -10.65 6.06
N PHE A 95 -11.84 -11.60 6.97
CA PHE A 95 -11.39 -12.95 6.64
C PHE A 95 -12.55 -13.94 6.73
N LYS A 96 -12.64 -14.78 5.70
CA LYS A 96 -13.54 -15.91 5.61
C LYS A 96 -12.71 -17.18 5.65
N LEU A 97 -13.04 -18.03 6.63
CA LEU A 97 -12.50 -19.37 6.74
C LEU A 97 -13.56 -20.33 6.18
N GLU A 98 -13.22 -21.02 5.09
CA GLU A 98 -14.02 -22.09 4.52
C GLU A 98 -13.30 -23.43 4.79
N ASN A 99 -13.96 -24.33 5.49
CA ASN A 99 -13.46 -25.68 5.77
C ASN A 99 -14.14 -26.68 4.82
N THR A 100 -13.36 -27.41 4.02
CA THR A 100 -13.90 -28.17 2.88
C THR A 100 -14.65 -29.45 3.30
N GLU A 101 -14.46 -29.96 4.52
CA GLU A 101 -15.10 -31.21 4.98
C GLU A 101 -16.45 -31.04 5.70
N THR A 102 -16.74 -29.85 6.22
CA THR A 102 -18.03 -29.53 6.87
C THR A 102 -18.35 -28.10 6.49
N ASN A 103 -19.47 -27.87 5.79
CA ASN A 103 -19.94 -26.60 5.21
C ASN A 103 -20.15 -25.41 6.21
N ASN A 104 -19.29 -25.24 7.21
CA ASN A 104 -19.30 -24.16 8.18
C ASN A 104 -18.51 -22.96 7.66
N LYS A 105 -19.14 -21.78 7.62
CA LYS A 105 -18.55 -20.50 7.22
C LYS A 105 -18.39 -19.61 8.43
N GLY A 106 -17.16 -19.31 8.83
CA GLY A 106 -16.85 -18.35 9.89
C GLY A 106 -16.36 -17.03 9.30
N THR A 107 -16.96 -15.91 9.69
CA THR A 107 -16.49 -14.56 9.33
C THR A 107 -15.81 -13.95 10.55
N TYR A 108 -14.53 -13.58 10.43
CA TYR A 108 -13.82 -12.83 11.46
C TYR A 108 -13.56 -11.41 10.94
N GLY A 109 -14.22 -10.43 11.55
CA GLY A 109 -13.95 -9.01 11.37
C GLY A 109 -13.27 -8.48 12.62
N ASN A 110 -12.08 -7.90 12.47
CA ASN A 110 -11.42 -7.13 13.53
C ASN A 110 -11.63 -5.64 13.18
N TYR A 111 -12.27 -4.90 14.09
CA TYR A 111 -12.70 -3.50 13.89
C TYR A 111 -11.69 -2.55 14.50
#